data_AF-A0A7X4IPE2-F1
#
_entry.id   AF-A0A7X4IPE2-F1
#
_cell.length_a   1.000
_cell.length_b   1.000
_cell.length_c   1.000
_cell.angle_alpha   90.00
_cell.angle_beta   90.00
_cell.angle_gamma   90.00
#
_symmetry.space_group_name_H-M   'P 1'
#
loop_
_entity.id
_entity.type
_entity.pdbx_description
1 polymer ?
#
loop_
_entity_poly.entity_id
_entity_poly.type
_entity_poly.pdbx_seq_one_letter_code
_entity_poly.pdbx_strand_id
1 'polypeptide(L)'
;MTQKATRGERPLTWPGDPETVTTADIDFEALAHVLANTCRRGGCCRQYHSVAAHAVVVSEEIEALDGLAEEDRRTLALHALLADAPLAWLGSAAAGSQRAADRIGRLATMVEAAVREASGLDAALDEEQADLLRLVTRMAAAAESRDLMEGTPGGAGVAFLPLKRRIRSIPPEKAAQTWLARFRALAAGREAPRRAANDMSAGAPGSEGRLSPTQVRGAGGKGADDAAAS
;
A
#
# COMPACT_ATOMS: atom_id res chain seq x y z
N MET A 1 -18.76 3.86 43.74
CA MET A 1 -18.74 4.46 42.39
C MET A 1 -18.04 3.46 41.47
N THR A 2 -18.83 2.73 40.70
CA THR A 2 -18.38 1.60 39.89
C THR A 2 -17.66 2.13 38.65
N GLN A 3 -16.36 1.86 38.52
CA GLN A 3 -15.61 2.15 37.30
C GLN A 3 -16.26 1.40 36.14
N LYS A 4 -16.80 2.17 35.19
CA LYS A 4 -17.33 1.67 33.93
C LYS A 4 -16.11 1.27 33.09
N ALA A 5 -15.90 -0.03 32.90
CA ALA A 5 -14.84 -0.56 32.05
C ALA A 5 -14.98 0.06 30.65
N THR A 6 -14.00 0.89 30.26
CA THR A 6 -13.86 1.35 28.89
C THR A 6 -13.57 0.13 28.03
N ARG A 7 -14.38 -0.05 26.98
CA ARG A 7 -14.25 -1.12 25.99
C ARG A 7 -12.80 -1.13 25.49
N GLY A 8 -12.08 -2.22 25.76
CA GLY A 8 -10.62 -2.31 25.63
C GLY A 8 -10.10 -1.79 24.29
N GLU A 9 -9.34 -0.70 24.34
CA GLU A 9 -8.51 -0.23 23.24
C GLU A 9 -7.32 -1.19 23.13
N ARG A 10 -7.29 -1.98 22.05
CA ARG A 10 -6.08 -2.74 21.71
C ARG A 10 -4.97 -1.71 21.47
N PRO A 11 -3.77 -1.86 22.05
CA PRO A 11 -2.66 -0.97 21.74
C PRO A 11 -2.39 -1.04 20.22
N LEU A 12 -2.29 0.13 19.58
CA LEU A 12 -1.92 0.24 18.18
C LEU A 12 -0.50 -0.31 18.03
N THR A 13 -0.31 -1.26 17.12
CA THR A 13 1.03 -1.76 16.83
C THR A 13 1.66 -0.82 15.81
N TRP A 14 2.61 -0.01 16.26
CA TRP A 14 3.27 0.94 15.39
C TRP A 14 4.09 0.21 14.32
N PRO A 15 4.08 0.67 13.06
CA PRO A 15 4.94 0.12 12.03
C PRO A 15 6.42 0.15 12.43
N GLY A 16 7.07 -1.01 12.39
CA GLY A 16 8.49 -1.18 12.68
C GLY A 16 9.42 -0.59 11.60
N ASP A 17 10.63 -1.12 11.50
CA ASP A 17 11.61 -0.69 10.48
C ASP A 17 11.07 -0.95 9.06
N PRO A 18 11.01 0.06 8.16
CA PRO A 18 10.56 -0.12 6.78
C PRO A 18 11.37 -1.15 5.98
N GLU A 19 12.62 -1.44 6.36
CA GLU A 19 13.43 -2.48 5.71
C GLU A 19 12.96 -3.90 6.03
N THR A 20 12.16 -4.07 7.08
CA THR A 20 11.73 -5.37 7.60
C THR A 20 10.21 -5.55 7.60
N VAL A 21 9.46 -4.60 7.03
CA VAL A 21 8.00 -4.63 7.05
C VAL A 21 7.46 -5.88 6.34
N THR A 22 6.60 -6.62 7.04
CA THR A 22 5.88 -7.76 6.47
C THR A 22 4.37 -7.51 6.50
N THR A 23 3.60 -8.35 5.82
CA THR A 23 2.13 -8.27 5.84
C THR A 23 1.53 -8.45 7.23
N ALA A 24 2.19 -9.20 8.11
CA ALA A 24 1.74 -9.42 9.49
C ALA A 24 1.90 -8.18 10.38
N ASP A 25 2.74 -7.22 9.98
CA ASP A 25 3.01 -5.99 10.73
C ASP A 25 2.04 -4.86 10.36
N ILE A 26 1.17 -5.07 9.37
CA ILE A 26 0.24 -4.05 8.89
C ILE A 26 -0.99 -3.97 9.81
N ASP A 27 -0.98 -3.00 10.71
CA ASP A 27 -2.14 -2.58 11.49
C ASP A 27 -2.80 -1.37 10.79
N PHE A 28 -3.96 -1.59 10.15
CA PHE A 28 -4.67 -0.56 9.40
C PHE A 28 -5.24 0.55 10.30
N GLU A 29 -5.54 0.27 11.57
CA GLU A 29 -5.91 1.28 12.55
C GLU A 29 -4.72 2.19 12.89
N ALA A 30 -3.53 1.60 13.08
CA ALA A 30 -2.30 2.36 13.30
C ALA A 30 -1.94 3.19 12.05
N LEU A 31 -2.02 2.59 10.86
CA LEU A 31 -1.79 3.28 9.59
C LEU A 31 -2.72 4.49 9.43
N ALA A 32 -4.03 4.30 9.67
CA ALA A 32 -5.01 5.38 9.64
C ALA A 32 -4.63 6.52 10.59
N HIS A 33 -4.20 6.18 11.82
CA HIS A 33 -3.75 7.15 12.80
C HIS A 33 -2.51 7.92 12.33
N VAL A 34 -1.50 7.24 11.78
CA VAL A 34 -0.27 7.90 11.28
C VAL A 34 -0.60 8.86 10.16
N LEU A 35 -1.27 8.37 9.11
CA LEU A 35 -1.58 9.17 7.92
C LEU A 35 -2.48 10.36 8.26
N ALA A 36 -3.34 10.21 9.28
CA ALA A 36 -4.19 11.29 9.74
C ALA A 36 -3.46 12.36 10.56
N ASN A 37 -2.28 12.04 11.11
CA ASN A 37 -1.39 12.96 11.80
C ASN A 37 -0.25 13.49 10.90
N THR A 38 0.03 12.83 9.77
CA THR A 38 0.97 13.31 8.76
C THR A 38 0.35 14.44 7.94
N CYS A 39 0.87 15.66 8.10
CA CYS A 39 0.43 16.82 7.32
C CYS A 39 0.94 16.76 5.88
N ARG A 40 0.10 17.06 4.90
CA ARG A 40 0.53 17.24 3.51
C ARG A 40 1.39 18.49 3.35
N ARG A 41 2.23 18.47 2.32
CA ARG A 41 3.12 19.58 1.93
C ARG A 41 4.03 20.05 3.06
N GLY A 42 4.41 19.16 3.97
CA GLY A 42 5.27 19.49 5.12
C GLY A 42 4.69 20.57 6.04
N GLY A 43 3.36 20.75 6.07
CA GLY A 43 2.72 21.78 6.90
C GLY A 43 2.58 23.15 6.25
N CYS A 44 2.97 23.32 4.98
CA CYS A 44 2.78 24.57 4.22
C CYS A 44 1.32 24.78 3.78
N CYS A 45 0.36 24.60 4.69
CA CYS A 45 -1.06 24.79 4.47
C CYS A 45 -1.61 25.82 5.47
N ARG A 46 -2.59 26.64 5.06
CA ARG A 46 -3.29 27.58 5.95
C ARG A 46 -4.03 26.87 7.08
N GLN A 47 -4.53 25.69 6.77
CA GLN A 47 -5.27 24.82 7.67
C GLN A 47 -4.68 23.42 7.54
N TYR A 48 -4.62 22.72 8.67
CA TYR A 48 -4.08 21.36 8.72
C TYR A 48 -4.79 20.45 7.72
N HIS A 49 -4.05 19.80 6.83
CA HIS A 49 -4.62 18.83 5.89
C HIS A 49 -3.77 17.57 5.90
N SER A 50 -4.36 16.46 6.31
CA SER A 50 -3.63 15.22 6.49
C SER A 50 -3.53 14.40 5.21
N VAL A 51 -2.55 13.52 5.18
CA VAL A 51 -2.40 12.51 4.12
C VAL A 51 -3.64 11.61 4.08
N ALA A 52 -4.19 11.21 5.22
CA ALA A 52 -5.43 10.41 5.26
C ALA A 52 -6.62 11.14 4.62
N ALA A 53 -6.79 12.45 4.88
CA ALA A 53 -7.86 13.23 4.28
C ALA A 53 -7.72 13.33 2.75
N HIS A 54 -6.49 13.50 2.25
CA HIS A 54 -6.20 13.45 0.82
C HIS A 54 -6.56 12.09 0.20
N ALA A 55 -6.07 11.00 0.79
CA ALA A 55 -6.30 9.65 0.29
C ALA A 55 -7.79 9.31 0.21
N VAL A 56 -8.60 9.75 1.20
CA VAL A 56 -10.05 9.62 1.15
C VAL A 56 -10.64 10.38 -0.04
N VAL A 57 -10.24 11.63 -0.26
CA VAL A 57 -10.75 12.43 -1.39
C VAL A 57 -10.43 11.73 -2.71
N VAL A 58 -9.18 11.32 -2.94
CA VAL A 58 -8.81 10.64 -4.20
C VAL A 58 -9.61 9.34 -4.38
N SER A 59 -9.75 8.56 -3.31
CA SER A 59 -10.55 7.31 -3.31
C SER A 59 -12.03 7.54 -3.61
N GLU A 60 -12.64 8.60 -3.07
CA GLU A 60 -14.03 8.97 -3.35
C GLU A 60 -14.22 9.42 -4.80
N GLU A 61 -13.32 10.26 -5.32
CA GLU A 61 -13.43 10.75 -6.70
C GLU A 61 -13.27 9.63 -7.72
N ILE A 62 -12.39 8.65 -7.48
CA ILE A 62 -12.25 7.48 -8.37
C ILE A 62 -13.50 6.61 -8.37
N GLU A 63 -14.08 6.33 -7.20
CA GLU A 63 -15.28 5.49 -7.13
C GLU A 63 -16.48 6.16 -7.80
N ALA A 64 -16.52 7.50 -7.81
CA ALA A 64 -17.55 8.30 -8.47
C ALA A 64 -17.36 8.47 -9.98
N LEU A 65 -16.29 7.94 -10.58
CA LEU A 65 -16.08 8.04 -12.03
C LEU A 65 -17.11 7.22 -12.82
N ASP A 66 -17.61 7.80 -13.90
CA ASP A 66 -18.38 7.05 -14.89
C ASP A 66 -17.45 6.34 -15.88
N GLY A 67 -17.96 5.32 -16.57
CA GLY A 67 -17.23 4.65 -17.67
C GLY A 67 -16.34 3.47 -17.26
N LEU A 68 -16.23 3.16 -15.97
CA LEU A 68 -15.57 1.96 -15.45
C LEU A 68 -16.60 0.97 -14.87
N ALA A 69 -16.27 -0.32 -14.91
CA ALA A 69 -17.07 -1.32 -14.20
C ALA A 69 -17.00 -1.07 -12.69
N GLU A 70 -18.07 -1.41 -11.96
CA GLU A 70 -18.16 -1.16 -10.51
C GLU A 70 -17.00 -1.79 -9.73
N GLU A 71 -16.63 -3.02 -10.09
CA GLU A 71 -15.52 -3.74 -9.46
C GLU A 71 -14.16 -3.08 -9.72
N ASP A 72 -13.92 -2.61 -10.95
CA ASP A 72 -12.70 -1.89 -11.30
C ASP A 72 -12.60 -0.57 -10.54
N ARG A 73 -13.71 0.18 -10.45
CA ARG A 73 -13.75 1.42 -9.65
C ARG A 73 -13.45 1.17 -8.18
N ARG A 74 -14.06 0.14 -7.61
CA ARG A 74 -13.85 -0.24 -6.20
C ARG A 74 -12.40 -0.67 -5.96
N THR A 75 -11.81 -1.41 -6.89
CA THR A 75 -10.40 -1.81 -6.84
C THR A 75 -9.48 -0.59 -6.92
N LEU A 76 -9.67 0.26 -7.94
CA LEU A 76 -8.86 1.45 -8.14
C LEU A 76 -9.01 2.46 -6.98
N ALA A 77 -10.21 2.59 -6.41
CA ALA A 77 -10.46 3.42 -5.23
C ALA A 77 -9.73 2.91 -3.98
N LEU A 78 -9.54 1.59 -3.84
CA LEU A 78 -8.74 1.00 -2.75
C LEU A 78 -7.24 1.23 -2.99
N HIS A 79 -6.76 1.07 -4.22
CA HIS A 79 -5.40 1.46 -4.59
C HIS A 79 -5.13 2.94 -4.27
N ALA A 80 -6.06 3.83 -4.61
CA ALA A 80 -5.94 5.25 -4.30
C ALA A 80 -5.86 5.54 -2.79
N LEU A 81 -6.68 4.84 -2.00
CA LEU A 81 -6.70 5.02 -0.55
C LEU A 81 -5.37 4.61 0.12
N LEU A 82 -4.69 3.61 -0.46
CA LEU A 82 -3.46 3.01 0.06
C LEU A 82 -2.18 3.59 -0.58
N ALA A 83 -2.29 4.39 -1.65
CA ALA A 83 -1.15 4.89 -2.42
C ALA A 83 -0.13 5.68 -1.57
N ASP A 84 -0.60 6.41 -0.57
CA ASP A 84 0.24 7.21 0.34
C ASP A 84 0.67 6.44 1.61
N ALA A 85 0.36 5.14 1.73
CA ALA A 85 0.72 4.34 2.91
C ALA A 85 2.23 4.37 3.27
N PRO A 86 3.18 4.36 2.30
CA PRO A 86 4.60 4.51 2.61
C PRO A 86 4.96 5.74 3.44
N LEU A 87 4.16 6.80 3.41
CA LEU A 87 4.40 8.01 4.21
C LEU A 87 4.27 7.77 5.72
N ALA A 88 3.63 6.68 6.15
CA ALA A 88 3.57 6.32 7.56
C ALA A 88 4.92 5.84 8.14
N TRP A 89 5.80 5.30 7.28
CA TRP A 89 7.16 4.89 7.68
C TRP A 89 8.19 5.96 7.30
N LEU A 90 8.06 6.54 6.11
CA LEU A 90 9.09 7.39 5.51
C LEU A 90 8.91 8.88 5.85
N GLY A 91 7.71 9.27 6.30
CA GLY A 91 7.34 10.67 6.50
C GLY A 91 7.29 11.46 5.18
N SER A 92 7.10 12.78 5.30
CA SER A 92 7.01 13.71 4.15
C SER A 92 8.36 14.34 3.76
N ALA A 93 9.49 13.75 4.17
CA ALA A 93 10.80 14.37 4.00
C ALA A 93 11.27 14.33 2.53
N ALA A 94 11.75 15.47 2.03
CA ALA A 94 12.42 15.52 0.72
C ALA A 94 13.80 14.88 0.80
N ALA A 95 14.16 14.10 -0.23
CA ALA A 95 15.48 13.48 -0.31
C ALA A 95 16.58 14.55 -0.50
N GLY A 96 17.60 14.54 0.36
CA GLY A 96 18.74 15.47 0.26
C GLY A 96 19.80 15.08 -0.79
N SER A 97 19.67 13.93 -1.44
CA SER A 97 20.57 13.47 -2.51
C SER A 97 19.89 12.40 -3.39
N GLN A 98 20.42 12.16 -4.60
CA GLN A 98 19.91 11.12 -5.50
C GLN A 98 19.94 9.73 -4.86
N ARG A 99 21.06 9.36 -4.20
CA ARG A 99 21.16 8.06 -3.51
C ARG A 99 20.11 7.90 -2.41
N ALA A 100 19.81 8.98 -1.69
CA ALA A 100 18.75 8.98 -0.69
C ALA A 100 17.37 8.82 -1.34
N ALA A 101 17.12 9.49 -2.48
CA ALA A 101 15.89 9.33 -3.24
C ALA A 101 15.70 7.90 -3.74
N ASP A 102 16.76 7.27 -4.28
CA ASP A 102 16.71 5.89 -4.76
C ASP A 102 16.43 4.90 -3.60
N ARG A 103 17.03 5.14 -2.42
CA ARG A 103 16.76 4.33 -1.23
C ARG A 103 15.32 4.48 -0.76
N ILE A 104 14.83 5.72 -0.64
CA ILE A 104 13.44 6.03 -0.27
C ILE A 104 12.47 5.36 -1.24
N GLY A 105 12.75 5.41 -2.55
CA GLY A 105 11.95 4.75 -3.58
C GLY A 105 11.85 3.24 -3.38
N ARG A 106 12.99 2.56 -3.13
CA ARG A 106 12.98 1.11 -2.85
C ARG A 106 12.18 0.76 -1.60
N LEU A 107 12.36 1.50 -0.52
CA LEU A 107 11.60 1.28 0.73
C LEU A 107 10.11 1.52 0.52
N ALA A 108 9.74 2.56 -0.23
CA ALA A 108 8.36 2.85 -0.56
C ALA A 108 7.71 1.70 -1.32
N THR A 109 8.39 1.14 -2.33
CA THR A 109 7.91 -0.02 -3.08
C THR A 109 7.72 -1.26 -2.19
N MET A 110 8.63 -1.52 -1.25
CA MET A 110 8.52 -2.62 -0.29
C MET A 110 7.30 -2.47 0.62
N VAL A 111 7.13 -1.28 1.23
CA VAL A 111 5.99 -0.97 2.08
C VAL A 111 4.67 -1.07 1.29
N GLU A 112 4.64 -0.51 0.08
CA GLU A 112 3.45 -0.55 -0.78
C GLU A 112 3.06 -1.99 -1.14
N ALA A 113 4.03 -2.87 -1.41
CA ALA A 113 3.77 -4.29 -1.64
C ALA A 113 3.17 -4.98 -0.40
N ALA A 114 3.77 -4.78 0.77
CA ALA A 114 3.27 -5.37 2.03
C ALA A 114 1.86 -4.87 2.39
N VAL A 115 1.58 -3.57 2.22
CA VAL A 115 0.26 -2.99 2.50
C VAL A 115 -0.80 -3.51 1.53
N ARG A 116 -0.47 -3.64 0.22
CA ARG A 116 -1.37 -4.20 -0.78
C ARG A 116 -1.72 -5.65 -0.46
N GLU A 117 -0.72 -6.49 -0.22
CA GLU A 117 -0.92 -7.89 0.12
C GLU A 117 -1.74 -8.04 1.42
N ALA A 118 -1.44 -7.26 2.46
CA ALA A 118 -2.22 -7.25 3.71
C ALA A 118 -3.68 -6.79 3.51
N SER A 119 -3.95 -5.98 2.48
CA SER A 119 -5.30 -5.51 2.14
C SER A 119 -6.09 -6.47 1.22
N GLY A 120 -5.47 -7.56 0.74
CA GLY A 120 -6.06 -8.45 -0.26
C GLY A 120 -6.14 -7.83 -1.66
N LEU A 121 -5.21 -6.93 -2.00
CA LEU A 121 -5.05 -6.39 -3.35
C LEU A 121 -3.99 -7.22 -4.10
N ASP A 122 -4.43 -8.12 -4.98
CA ASP A 122 -3.55 -9.00 -5.76
C ASP A 122 -3.14 -8.42 -7.12
N ALA A 123 -3.85 -7.41 -7.63
CA ALA A 123 -3.58 -6.83 -8.94
C ALA A 123 -2.63 -5.63 -8.84
N ALA A 124 -1.54 -5.65 -9.61
CA ALA A 124 -0.92 -4.40 -10.02
C ALA A 124 -1.87 -3.68 -10.98
N LEU A 125 -1.97 -2.35 -10.87
CA LEU A 125 -2.73 -1.55 -11.81
C LEU A 125 -2.14 -1.70 -13.21
N ASP A 126 -2.99 -1.83 -14.22
CA ASP A 126 -2.54 -1.63 -15.60
C ASP A 126 -2.15 -0.16 -15.85
N GLU A 127 -1.54 0.12 -16.99
CA GLU A 127 -1.04 1.46 -17.29
C GLU A 127 -2.16 2.51 -17.36
N GLU A 128 -3.34 2.14 -17.87
CA GLU A 128 -4.48 3.05 -18.01
C GLU A 128 -5.06 3.40 -16.63
N GLN A 129 -5.24 2.40 -15.76
CA GLN A 129 -5.64 2.57 -14.38
C GLN A 129 -4.62 3.39 -13.58
N ALA A 130 -3.34 3.14 -13.79
CA ALA A 130 -2.26 3.91 -13.15
C ALA A 130 -2.27 5.38 -13.61
N ASP A 131 -2.49 5.63 -14.91
CA ASP A 131 -2.65 6.99 -15.45
C ASP A 131 -3.87 7.70 -14.88
N LEU A 132 -5.00 6.99 -14.77
CA LEU A 132 -6.21 7.54 -14.18
C LEU A 132 -6.03 7.89 -12.70
N LEU A 133 -5.36 7.02 -11.92
CA LEU A 133 -5.02 7.32 -10.53
C LEU A 133 -4.12 8.56 -10.44
N ARG A 134 -3.08 8.65 -11.29
CA ARG A 134 -2.20 9.84 -11.35
C ARG A 134 -2.98 11.10 -11.70
N LEU A 135 -3.91 11.01 -12.66
CA LEU A 135 -4.78 12.10 -13.09
C LEU A 135 -5.61 12.64 -11.93
N VAL A 136 -6.39 11.77 -11.27
CA VAL A 136 -7.27 12.16 -10.16
C VAL A 136 -6.48 12.68 -8.97
N THR A 137 -5.33 12.07 -8.67
CA THR A 137 -4.42 12.54 -7.61
C THR A 137 -3.94 13.97 -7.88
N ARG A 138 -3.58 14.30 -9.12
CA ARG A 138 -3.19 15.66 -9.53
C ARG A 138 -4.36 16.65 -9.45
N MET A 139 -5.58 16.24 -9.82
CA MET A 139 -6.79 17.05 -9.65
C MET A 139 -7.07 17.38 -8.19
N ALA A 140 -6.93 16.38 -7.30
CA ALA A 140 -7.08 16.55 -5.87
C ALA A 140 -6.03 17.52 -5.32
N ALA A 141 -4.76 17.33 -5.67
CA ALA A 141 -3.68 18.23 -5.27
C ALA A 141 -3.90 19.67 -5.79
N ALA A 142 -4.43 19.83 -7.00
CA ALA A 142 -4.80 21.14 -7.53
C ALA A 142 -5.95 21.80 -6.73
N ALA A 143 -6.97 21.03 -6.34
CA ALA A 143 -8.04 21.52 -5.48
C ALA A 143 -7.55 21.90 -4.07
N GLU A 144 -6.64 21.11 -3.49
CA GLU A 144 -6.00 21.44 -2.21
C GLU A 144 -5.21 22.74 -2.28
N SER A 145 -4.43 22.95 -3.35
CA SER A 145 -3.70 24.21 -3.56
C SER A 145 -4.67 25.39 -3.60
N ARG A 146 -5.77 25.25 -4.35
CA ARG A 146 -6.81 26.29 -4.48
C ARG A 146 -7.49 26.60 -3.15
N ASP A 147 -7.76 25.59 -2.34
CA ASP A 147 -8.63 25.71 -1.17
C ASP A 147 -7.88 25.94 0.14
N LEU A 148 -6.66 25.42 0.27
CA LEU A 148 -5.95 25.30 1.55
C LEU A 148 -4.62 26.06 1.61
N MET A 149 -4.15 26.69 0.53
CA MET A 149 -2.88 27.44 0.53
C MET A 149 -3.05 28.96 0.43
N GLU A 150 -2.04 29.70 0.92
CA GLU A 150 -1.89 31.13 0.66
C GLU A 150 -1.40 31.39 -0.75
N GLY A 151 -2.08 32.31 -1.43
CA GLY A 151 -1.57 33.04 -2.59
C GLY A 151 -0.75 32.21 -3.57
N THR A 152 -1.40 31.50 -4.50
CA THR A 152 -0.87 31.55 -5.86
C THR A 152 -1.02 33.01 -6.28
N PRO A 153 0.06 33.81 -6.41
CA PRO A 153 -0.07 35.12 -7.03
C PRO A 153 -0.71 34.86 -8.38
N GLY A 154 -1.75 35.63 -8.72
CA GLY A 154 -2.60 35.38 -9.88
C GLY A 154 -1.80 34.88 -11.08
N GLY A 155 -2.06 33.64 -11.49
CA GLY A 155 -1.54 33.12 -12.77
C GLY A 155 -0.25 32.31 -12.75
N ALA A 156 0.36 31.96 -11.61
CA ALA A 156 1.28 30.80 -11.60
C ALA A 156 0.42 29.53 -11.68
N GLY A 157 0.08 29.16 -12.92
CA GLY A 157 -1.01 28.27 -13.29
C GLY A 157 -1.15 27.05 -12.40
N VAL A 158 -2.39 26.78 -11.96
CA VAL A 158 -2.74 25.43 -11.55
C VAL A 158 -2.46 24.56 -12.77
N ALA A 159 -1.36 23.78 -12.75
CA ALA A 159 -0.93 22.97 -13.89
C ALA A 159 -1.95 21.88 -14.26
N PHE A 160 -3.04 21.78 -13.49
CA PHE A 160 -4.09 20.79 -13.61
C PHE A 160 -5.45 21.39 -13.23
N LEU A 161 -6.53 20.93 -13.85
CA LEU A 161 -7.89 21.35 -13.50
C LEU A 161 -8.23 20.83 -12.08
N PRO A 162 -8.53 21.71 -11.11
CA PRO A 162 -8.88 21.27 -9.76
C PRO A 162 -10.24 20.56 -9.76
N LEU A 163 -10.44 19.64 -8.81
CA LEU A 163 -11.75 19.05 -8.54
C LEU A 163 -12.82 20.14 -8.33
N LYS A 164 -14.05 19.84 -8.76
CA LYS A 164 -15.19 20.76 -8.62
C LYS A 164 -15.56 21.00 -7.15
N ARG A 165 -15.48 19.96 -6.31
CA ARG A 165 -15.74 20.07 -4.87
C ARG A 165 -14.69 20.94 -4.19
N ARG A 166 -15.10 21.62 -3.12
CA ARG A 166 -14.19 22.32 -2.21
C ARG A 166 -13.63 21.35 -1.19
N ILE A 167 -12.32 21.37 -0.99
CA ILE A 167 -11.64 20.61 0.06
C ILE A 167 -11.61 21.47 1.33
N ARG A 168 -11.97 20.87 2.45
CA ARG A 168 -11.90 21.50 3.78
C ARG A 168 -11.03 20.65 4.68
N SER A 169 -10.27 21.33 5.52
CA SER A 169 -9.55 20.69 6.61
C SER A 169 -10.53 19.96 7.54
N ILE A 170 -10.15 18.75 7.94
CA ILE A 170 -10.82 17.98 8.99
C ILE A 170 -9.79 17.63 10.06
N PRO A 171 -10.19 17.54 11.36
CA PRO A 171 -9.27 17.15 12.42
C PRO A 171 -8.68 15.74 12.21
N PRO A 172 -7.44 15.47 12.69
CA PRO A 172 -6.78 14.17 12.58
C PRO A 172 -7.67 12.99 13.00
N GLU A 173 -8.36 13.08 14.12
CA GLU A 173 -9.21 11.99 14.63
C GLU A 173 -10.33 11.67 13.64
N LYS A 174 -10.92 12.70 13.04
CA LYS A 174 -11.97 12.54 12.04
C LYS A 174 -11.40 11.99 10.72
N ALA A 175 -10.21 12.44 10.32
CA ALA A 175 -9.53 11.91 9.14
C ALA A 175 -9.22 10.41 9.29
N ALA A 176 -8.68 9.99 10.43
CA ALA A 176 -8.40 8.58 10.72
C ALA A 176 -9.69 7.72 10.68
N GLN A 177 -10.76 8.19 11.32
CA GLN A 177 -12.05 7.51 11.30
C GLN A 177 -12.61 7.38 9.88
N THR A 178 -12.50 8.45 9.08
CA THR A 178 -13.05 8.48 7.72
C THR A 178 -12.25 7.56 6.81
N TRP A 179 -10.92 7.59 6.90
CA TRP A 179 -10.02 6.71 6.16
C TRP A 179 -10.27 5.24 6.51
N LEU A 180 -10.39 4.90 7.79
CA LEU A 180 -10.61 3.52 8.23
C LEU A 180 -12.00 3.00 7.85
N ALA A 181 -13.04 3.84 7.96
CA ALA A 181 -14.37 3.51 7.48
C ALA A 181 -14.36 3.25 5.97
N ARG A 182 -13.65 4.09 5.20
CA ARG A 182 -13.49 3.95 3.76
C ARG A 182 -12.74 2.66 3.39
N PHE A 183 -11.63 2.38 4.07
CA PHE A 183 -10.86 1.15 3.89
C PHE A 183 -11.74 -0.08 4.09
N ARG A 184 -12.43 -0.16 5.23
CA ARG A 184 -13.34 -1.29 5.54
C ARG A 184 -14.46 -1.42 4.50
N ALA A 185 -15.01 -0.29 4.05
CA ALA A 185 -16.08 -0.29 3.05
C ALA A 185 -15.61 -0.82 1.69
N LEU A 186 -14.36 -0.57 1.29
CA LEU A 186 -13.77 -1.02 0.01
C LEU A 186 -13.17 -2.42 0.08
N ALA A 187 -12.59 -2.78 1.22
CA ALA A 187 -11.99 -4.09 1.47
C ALA A 187 -13.02 -5.17 1.80
N ALA A 188 -14.23 -4.80 2.25
CA ALA A 188 -15.31 -5.76 2.50
C ALA A 188 -15.58 -6.61 1.25
N GLY A 189 -15.60 -7.94 1.44
CA GLY A 189 -15.82 -8.90 0.36
C GLY A 189 -14.57 -9.36 -0.40
N ARG A 190 -13.39 -8.75 -0.12
CA ARG A 190 -12.11 -9.29 -0.59
C ARG A 190 -11.64 -10.34 0.42
N GLU A 191 -11.57 -11.61 0.02
CA GLU A 191 -10.83 -12.58 0.82
C GLU A 191 -9.36 -12.17 0.78
N ALA A 192 -8.77 -11.88 1.95
CA ALA A 192 -7.32 -11.86 2.06
C ALA A 192 -6.79 -13.21 1.55
N PRO A 193 -5.66 -13.26 0.83
CA PRO A 193 -5.10 -14.52 0.36
C PRO A 193 -5.01 -15.46 1.55
N ARG A 194 -5.82 -16.53 1.52
CA ARG A 194 -5.73 -17.59 2.53
C ARG A 194 -4.30 -18.07 2.44
N ARG A 195 -3.50 -17.81 3.48
CA ARG A 195 -2.22 -18.49 3.69
C ARG A 195 -2.48 -19.94 3.31
N ALA A 196 -1.76 -20.45 2.32
CA ALA A 196 -1.66 -21.87 2.09
C ALA A 196 -1.15 -22.45 3.41
N ALA A 197 -2.09 -22.85 4.27
CA ALA A 197 -1.81 -23.55 5.47
C ALA A 197 -1.10 -24.81 4.99
N ASN A 198 0.13 -24.98 5.44
CA ASN A 198 0.81 -26.25 5.49
C ASN A 198 -0.12 -27.26 6.16
N ASP A 199 -0.97 -27.88 5.36
CA ASP A 199 -1.64 -29.13 5.67
C ASP A 199 -1.04 -30.18 4.73
N MET A 200 0.29 -30.34 4.84
CA MET A 200 0.88 -31.64 4.56
C MET A 200 0.42 -32.56 5.69
N SER A 201 -0.78 -33.10 5.51
CA SER A 201 -1.25 -34.32 6.12
C SER A 201 -0.18 -35.40 5.92
N ALA A 202 0.72 -35.52 6.90
CA ALA A 202 1.58 -36.68 7.09
C ALA A 202 0.70 -37.85 7.53
N GLY A 203 0.20 -38.60 6.56
CA GLY A 203 -0.64 -39.78 6.75
C GLY A 203 -0.20 -40.97 5.91
N ALA A 204 0.95 -41.57 6.27
CA ALA A 204 1.34 -43.00 6.22
C ALA A 204 1.14 -43.81 4.89
N PRO A 205 1.54 -45.11 4.76
CA PRO A 205 2.26 -46.00 5.69
C PRO A 205 3.40 -46.82 5.04
N GLY A 206 4.06 -47.68 5.85
CA GLY A 206 4.38 -49.04 5.39
C GLY A 206 5.84 -49.34 5.02
N SER A 207 6.60 -49.70 6.03
CA SER A 207 7.79 -50.54 5.92
C SER A 207 7.46 -51.94 5.36
N GLU A 208 8.35 -52.44 4.51
CA GLU A 208 8.91 -53.82 4.46
C GLU A 208 9.01 -54.37 3.02
N GLY A 209 10.24 -54.57 2.55
CA GLY A 209 10.49 -55.06 1.19
C GLY A 209 11.96 -55.32 0.85
N ARG A 210 12.66 -56.02 1.75
CA ARG A 210 13.70 -57.03 1.50
C ARG A 210 14.66 -56.85 0.30
N LEU A 211 15.94 -56.71 0.65
CA LEU A 211 17.16 -56.87 -0.15
C LEU A 211 17.15 -58.06 -1.14
N SER A 212 17.73 -57.86 -2.33
CA SER A 212 18.92 -58.64 -2.77
C SER A 212 19.59 -58.03 -4.02
N PRO A 213 20.93 -58.08 -4.12
CA PRO A 213 21.72 -57.53 -5.22
C PRO A 213 22.11 -58.62 -6.23
N THR A 214 22.21 -58.30 -7.51
CA THR A 214 23.13 -59.02 -8.41
C THR A 214 23.65 -58.10 -9.52
N GLN A 215 24.97 -58.17 -9.68
CA GLN A 215 25.85 -57.52 -10.64
C GLN A 215 25.37 -57.62 -12.10
N VAL A 216 25.88 -56.73 -12.96
CA VAL A 216 26.81 -57.09 -14.05
C VAL A 216 27.33 -55.81 -14.75
N ARG A 217 28.67 -55.75 -14.86
CA ARG A 217 29.57 -55.12 -15.86
C ARG A 217 28.92 -54.27 -16.97
N GLY A 218 29.53 -53.19 -17.46
CA GLY A 218 30.89 -52.69 -17.35
C GLY A 218 31.23 -51.78 -18.55
N ALA A 219 32.43 -51.18 -18.50
CA ALA A 219 33.17 -50.50 -19.58
C ALA A 219 32.53 -49.21 -20.16
N GLY A 220 33.23 -48.11 -20.35
CA GLY A 220 34.66 -47.81 -20.26
C GLY A 220 34.97 -46.48 -20.96
N GLY A 221 36.15 -45.92 -20.66
CA GLY A 221 36.84 -44.86 -21.43
C GLY A 221 36.33 -43.43 -21.17
N LYS A 222 37.06 -42.51 -20.50
CA LYS A 222 38.33 -41.79 -20.79
C LYS A 222 38.30 -40.83 -21.99
N GLY A 223 38.68 -39.58 -21.71
CA GLY A 223 39.03 -38.49 -22.66
C GLY A 223 38.16 -37.26 -22.41
N ALA A 224 38.49 -36.34 -21.50
CA ALA A 224 39.60 -35.36 -21.50
C ALA A 224 39.50 -34.31 -22.61
N ASP A 225 39.29 -33.08 -22.14
CA ASP A 225 39.88 -31.81 -22.56
C ASP A 225 39.30 -30.97 -23.72
N ASP A 226 39.12 -29.71 -23.32
CA ASP A 226 39.47 -28.46 -23.99
C ASP A 226 38.51 -27.78 -24.99
N ALA A 227 37.94 -26.69 -24.45
CA ALA A 227 38.24 -25.31 -24.80
C ALA A 227 37.65 -24.65 -26.05
N ALA A 228 37.34 -23.37 -25.82
CA ALA A 228 37.39 -22.22 -26.73
C ALA A 228 36.17 -21.92 -27.61
N ALA A 229 35.53 -20.82 -27.22
CA ALA A 229 35.30 -19.62 -28.05
C ALA A 229 34.47 -19.76 -29.33
N SER A 230 33.28 -19.17 -29.30
CA SER A 230 32.89 -18.00 -30.11
C SER A 230 31.67 -17.34 -29.51
#